data_AF-L5KE30-F1
#
_entry.id   AF-L5KE30-F1
#
_cell.length_a   1.000
_cell.length_b   1.000
_cell.length_c   1.000
_cell.angle_alpha   90.00
_cell.angle_beta   90.00
_cell.angle_gamma   90.00
#
_symmetry.space_group_name_H-M   'P 1'
#
loop_
_entity.id
_entity.type
_entity.pdbx_description
1 polymer ?
#
loop_
_entity_poly.entity_id
_entity_poly.type
_entity_poly.pdbx_seq_one_letter_code
_entity_poly.pdbx_strand_id
1 'polypeptide(L)'
;MSKVVKWRQWRSKSDKQNYYRNQEGGVFTFGAGGYGQLGHNSTSHEINPRKVFELMGSIVTQIACGRQHTSAFVPSSGRIYSFGLGGNGQLGTGSTSNRKSPFTVKGNWFPYNGQCPPDIDSEEYFCVKRIFSGGDQSFSHYSNPQNCGPPDDFRCPDPSRQIWTVNEALIQKWLSYPSGRVPVEIANNDDHYRTGTRFSGVDMNAARLLFHKLIQPDHPQISQQVAASLEKNLIPKLTSSLPDVEALRFYLTLPECPLMSDSNNFTTIAIPFGTALVNLEKAPLKVLENWWSVLEPPLFLKIVELFKEVVVHLLKLYKIGIPPSERRIFNSFLHTALKVLEILHRVNEKTGQIIQYDKFYIHEVQELIDIRNDYINWVQQQAYGMMAIDQAHRQNVSSLFLPVIESVNPCLILVVRRENIVGDAMEVLRKTKNIDYKKPLKVIFVGEDAVDAGGVRKEFFLLIMRELLDPKYGMFRYYEDSRLIWFSDKTFEDSDLFHLIGVICGLAIYNFTIVDLHFPLALYKKLLKKKPSLDDLKELMPDVGRLVVKGGKGGV
;
A
#
# COMPACT_ATOMS: atom_id res chain seq x y z
N MET A 1 10.46 -42.83 12.78
CA MET A 1 10.70 -42.15 14.07
C MET A 1 12.19 -41.89 14.25
N SER A 2 12.70 -40.76 13.79
CA SER A 2 14.06 -40.29 14.11
C SER A 2 13.91 -38.94 14.82
N LYS A 3 14.12 -38.94 16.14
CA LYS A 3 14.13 -37.70 16.93
C LYS A 3 15.36 -36.90 16.52
N VAL A 4 15.18 -35.86 15.71
CA VAL A 4 16.22 -34.89 15.40
C VAL A 4 16.50 -34.08 16.67
N VAL A 5 17.56 -34.46 17.40
CA VAL A 5 18.08 -33.68 18.52
C VAL A 5 18.75 -32.43 17.93
N LYS A 6 18.32 -31.23 18.29
CA LYS A 6 18.97 -29.97 17.87
C LYS A 6 20.32 -29.84 18.58
N TRP A 7 21.40 -29.74 17.81
CA TRP A 7 22.78 -29.61 18.29
C TRP A 7 23.26 -28.16 18.19
N ARG A 8 23.96 -27.64 19.21
CA ARG A 8 24.59 -26.30 19.16
C ARG A 8 26.11 -26.43 19.33
N GLN A 9 26.86 -25.92 18.36
CA GLN A 9 28.32 -25.90 18.31
C GLN A 9 28.86 -24.65 19.00
N TRP A 10 29.76 -24.80 19.98
CA TRP A 10 30.55 -23.70 20.52
C TRP A 10 31.94 -23.72 19.88
N ARG A 11 32.34 -22.64 19.20
CA ARG A 11 33.69 -22.46 18.65
C ARG A 11 34.48 -21.46 19.50
N SER A 12 35.63 -21.87 20.03
CA SER A 12 36.68 -20.93 20.44
C SER A 12 37.39 -20.43 19.18
N LYS A 13 37.60 -19.11 19.04
CA LYS A 13 38.26 -18.49 17.89
C LYS A 13 39.78 -18.76 17.81
N SER A 14 40.36 -19.54 18.73
CA SER A 14 41.83 -19.71 18.77
C SER A 14 42.36 -21.15 18.83
N ASP A 15 41.52 -22.19 18.93
CA ASP A 15 41.95 -23.59 18.70
C ASP A 15 40.73 -24.46 18.38
N LYS A 16 40.90 -25.46 17.48
CA LYS A 16 39.83 -26.30 16.92
C LYS A 16 39.21 -27.25 17.97
N GLN A 17 38.37 -26.73 18.85
CA GLN A 17 37.62 -27.53 19.83
C GLN A 17 36.12 -27.26 19.73
N ASN A 18 35.33 -28.34 19.71
CA ASN A 18 33.88 -28.28 19.54
C ASN A 18 33.21 -29.17 20.60
N TYR A 19 32.04 -28.75 21.08
CA TYR A 19 31.29 -29.42 22.15
C TYR A 19 29.80 -29.49 21.80
N TYR A 20 29.12 -30.55 22.26
CA TYR A 20 27.69 -30.78 22.06
C TYR A 20 26.98 -31.16 23.37
N ARG A 21 25.69 -30.83 23.50
CA ARG A 21 24.89 -31.02 24.71
C ARG A 21 23.49 -31.56 24.39
N ASN A 22 22.98 -32.51 25.19
CA ASN A 22 21.62 -33.08 25.06
C ASN A 22 20.60 -32.41 26.02
N GLN A 23 19.29 -32.62 25.81
CA GLN A 23 18.22 -32.08 26.67
C GLN A 23 18.28 -32.58 28.13
N GLU A 24 18.96 -33.71 28.37
CA GLU A 24 19.17 -34.30 29.70
C GLU A 24 20.37 -33.69 30.46
N GLY A 25 21.09 -32.74 29.87
CA GLY A 25 22.20 -32.03 30.51
C GLY A 25 23.56 -32.71 30.46
N GLY A 26 23.72 -33.79 29.68
CA GLY A 26 25.00 -34.47 29.47
C GLY A 26 25.96 -33.71 28.54
N VAL A 27 27.27 -33.86 28.80
CA VAL A 27 28.34 -33.15 28.09
C VAL A 27 29.10 -34.12 27.17
N PHE A 28 29.20 -33.75 25.89
CA PHE A 28 30.03 -34.45 24.91
C PHE A 28 31.13 -33.51 24.42
N THR A 29 32.36 -34.03 24.38
CA THR A 29 33.56 -33.28 24.00
C THR A 29 34.30 -34.03 22.91
N PHE A 30 34.91 -33.30 21.98
CA PHE A 30 35.74 -33.84 20.90
C PHE A 30 36.68 -32.76 20.36
N GLY A 31 37.71 -33.18 19.63
CA GLY A 31 38.76 -32.33 19.06
C GLY A 31 40.10 -32.50 19.75
N ALA A 32 40.79 -31.39 20.02
CA ALA A 32 42.10 -31.37 20.62
C ALA A 32 42.09 -31.83 22.09
N GLY A 33 42.85 -32.88 22.44
CA GLY A 33 42.89 -33.42 23.81
C GLY A 33 44.24 -33.34 24.51
N GLY A 34 45.26 -32.74 23.90
CA GLY A 34 46.67 -32.84 24.35
C GLY A 34 46.96 -32.42 25.79
N TYR A 35 46.10 -31.62 26.42
CA TYR A 35 46.22 -31.18 27.82
C TYR A 35 45.11 -31.73 28.73
N GLY A 36 44.26 -32.63 28.21
CA GLY A 36 43.13 -33.19 28.95
C GLY A 36 41.86 -32.34 28.91
N GLN A 37 41.79 -31.33 28.03
CA GLN A 37 40.68 -30.39 27.91
C GLN A 37 39.39 -31.02 27.34
N LEU A 38 39.42 -32.32 27.03
CA LEU A 38 38.24 -33.09 26.68
C LEU A 38 37.60 -33.76 27.90
N GLY A 39 38.31 -33.87 29.02
CA GLY A 39 37.76 -34.39 30.27
C GLY A 39 37.60 -35.92 30.32
N HIS A 40 38.14 -36.66 29.35
CA HIS A 40 38.01 -38.13 29.25
C HIS A 40 39.06 -38.91 30.04
N ASN A 41 39.69 -38.27 31.03
CA ASN A 41 40.85 -38.80 31.75
C ASN A 41 41.98 -39.26 30.81
N SER A 42 42.12 -38.59 29.66
CA SER A 42 43.06 -38.92 28.59
C SER A 42 43.60 -37.64 27.94
N THR A 43 44.75 -37.74 27.29
CA THR A 43 45.33 -36.66 26.45
C THR A 43 45.16 -36.91 24.95
N SER A 44 44.42 -37.96 24.57
CA SER A 44 44.16 -38.31 23.18
C SER A 44 43.21 -37.32 22.51
N HIS A 45 43.43 -37.09 21.22
CA HIS A 45 42.46 -36.43 20.35
C HIS A 45 41.22 -37.30 20.15
N GLU A 46 40.05 -36.70 20.16
CA GLU A 46 38.79 -37.39 19.90
C GLU A 46 38.19 -36.85 18.61
N ILE A 47 38.04 -37.69 17.60
CA ILE A 47 37.48 -37.27 16.31
C ILE A 47 35.95 -37.23 16.39
N ASN A 48 35.36 -38.10 17.20
CA ASN A 48 33.93 -38.22 17.39
C ASN A 48 33.50 -37.68 18.77
N PRO A 49 32.29 -37.11 18.90
CA PRO A 49 31.75 -36.71 20.20
C PRO A 49 31.76 -37.86 21.20
N ARG A 50 32.52 -37.72 22.28
CA ARG A 50 32.59 -38.68 23.38
C ARG A 50 32.01 -38.07 24.65
N LYS A 51 31.25 -38.85 25.41
CA LYS A 51 30.62 -38.40 26.66
C LYS A 51 31.65 -38.28 27.77
N VAL A 52 31.59 -37.19 28.55
CA VAL A 52 32.38 -37.01 29.76
C VAL A 52 31.68 -37.74 30.90
N PHE A 53 32.25 -38.85 31.34
CA PHE A 53 31.61 -39.73 32.32
C PHE A 53 31.53 -39.12 33.72
N GLU A 54 32.53 -38.32 34.11
CA GLU A 54 32.62 -37.70 35.43
C GLU A 54 31.55 -36.62 35.66
N LEU A 55 30.92 -36.10 34.60
CA LEU A 55 29.78 -35.18 34.69
C LEU A 55 28.44 -35.90 34.52
N MET A 56 28.44 -37.24 34.41
CA MET A 56 27.21 -38.02 34.26
C MET A 56 26.37 -37.96 35.56
N GLY A 57 25.06 -37.91 35.41
CA GLY A 57 24.12 -37.76 36.53
C GLY A 57 23.98 -36.31 37.03
N SER A 58 24.83 -35.40 36.57
CA SER A 58 24.70 -33.97 36.82
C SER A 58 24.11 -33.25 35.62
N ILE A 59 23.30 -32.23 35.88
CA ILE A 59 22.75 -31.36 34.85
C ILE A 59 23.69 -30.15 34.68
N VAL A 60 24.48 -30.15 33.61
CA VAL A 60 25.52 -29.11 33.40
C VAL A 60 24.97 -27.94 32.59
N THR A 61 24.53 -26.82 33.19
CA THR A 61 23.81 -25.73 32.46
C THR A 61 24.64 -24.79 31.62
N GLN A 62 25.94 -24.70 31.88
CA GLN A 62 26.84 -23.81 31.17
C GLN A 62 28.17 -24.50 30.89
N ILE A 63 28.74 -24.25 29.72
CA ILE A 63 30.09 -24.69 29.31
C ILE A 63 30.83 -23.46 28.80
N ALA A 64 32.08 -23.29 29.22
CA ALA A 64 32.98 -22.27 28.71
C ALA A 64 34.32 -22.90 28.32
N CYS A 65 34.93 -22.43 27.24
CA CYS A 65 36.16 -23.02 26.70
C CYS A 65 37.22 -21.94 26.54
N GLY A 66 38.39 -22.15 27.13
CA GLY A 66 39.58 -21.35 26.87
C GLY A 66 40.38 -21.87 25.67
N ARG A 67 41.68 -21.59 25.66
CA ARG A 67 42.61 -22.09 24.63
C ARG A 67 42.78 -23.60 24.75
N GLN A 68 43.13 -24.07 25.94
CA GLN A 68 43.43 -25.48 26.21
C GLN A 68 42.79 -25.98 27.51
N HIS A 69 41.66 -25.40 27.90
CA HIS A 69 40.89 -25.83 29.07
C HIS A 69 39.39 -25.60 28.88
N THR A 70 38.60 -26.27 29.71
CA THR A 70 37.14 -26.24 29.68
C THR A 70 36.63 -26.10 31.10
N SER A 71 35.58 -25.31 31.24
CA SER A 71 34.83 -25.13 32.47
C SER A 71 33.38 -25.50 32.26
N ALA A 72 32.77 -26.12 33.26
CA ALA A 72 31.40 -26.64 33.25
C ALA A 72 30.70 -26.28 34.56
N PHE A 73 29.48 -25.76 34.50
CA PHE A 73 28.72 -25.39 35.70
C PHE A 73 27.54 -26.32 35.93
N VAL A 74 27.39 -26.79 37.17
CA VAL A 74 26.29 -27.66 37.63
C VAL A 74 25.46 -26.90 38.68
N PRO A 75 24.28 -26.37 38.34
CA PRO A 75 23.48 -25.57 39.28
C PRO A 75 23.03 -26.32 40.53
N SER A 76 22.67 -27.60 40.39
CA SER A 76 22.12 -28.40 41.50
C SER A 76 23.11 -28.56 42.66
N SER A 77 24.41 -28.50 42.37
CA SER A 77 25.47 -28.55 43.38
C SER A 77 26.14 -27.19 43.60
N GLY A 78 25.82 -26.18 42.79
CA GLY A 78 26.52 -24.89 42.76
C GLY A 78 27.96 -24.99 42.24
N ARG A 79 28.43 -26.16 41.80
CA ARG A 79 29.85 -26.39 41.51
C ARG A 79 30.22 -25.98 40.09
N ILE A 80 31.39 -25.38 39.98
CA ILE A 80 32.11 -25.22 38.71
C ILE A 80 33.17 -26.31 38.64
N TYR A 81 33.22 -27.02 37.52
CA TYR A 81 34.26 -27.99 37.19
C TYR A 81 35.16 -27.42 36.10
N SER A 82 36.46 -27.65 36.19
CA SER A 82 37.45 -27.23 35.20
C SER A 82 38.41 -28.38 34.88
N PHE A 83 38.86 -28.46 33.63
CA PHE A 83 39.79 -29.49 33.15
C PHE A 83 40.56 -29.02 31.91
N GLY A 84 41.75 -29.56 31.69
CA GLY A 84 42.69 -29.17 30.65
C GLY A 84 44.02 -28.64 31.19
N LEU A 85 44.63 -27.70 30.46
CA LEU A 85 45.85 -27.01 30.83
C LEU A 85 45.65 -26.22 32.12
N GLY A 86 46.54 -26.42 33.09
CA GLY A 86 46.55 -25.72 34.38
C GLY A 86 47.77 -24.85 34.62
N GLY A 87 48.74 -24.82 33.71
CA GLY A 87 50.05 -24.19 33.93
C GLY A 87 50.03 -22.73 34.39
N ASN A 88 48.99 -21.97 34.02
CA ASN A 88 48.81 -20.57 34.39
C ASN A 88 47.77 -20.38 35.53
N GLY A 89 47.31 -21.47 36.16
CA GLY A 89 46.27 -21.45 37.18
C GLY A 89 44.85 -21.27 36.63
N GLN A 90 44.65 -21.34 35.30
CA GLN A 90 43.37 -21.06 34.62
C GLN A 90 42.21 -21.99 35.00
N LEU A 91 42.52 -23.11 35.67
CA LEU A 91 41.56 -24.07 36.19
C LEU A 91 40.99 -23.65 37.55
N GLY A 92 41.63 -22.73 38.29
CA GLY A 92 41.13 -22.28 39.59
C GLY A 92 41.07 -23.38 40.66
N THR A 93 41.88 -24.44 40.54
CA THR A 93 41.87 -25.59 41.48
C THR A 93 42.83 -25.39 42.68
N GLY A 94 43.49 -24.23 42.77
CA GLY A 94 44.58 -23.98 43.72
C GLY A 94 45.90 -24.66 43.35
N SER A 95 46.01 -25.17 42.12
CA SER A 95 47.20 -25.85 41.59
C SER A 95 47.43 -25.42 40.13
N THR A 96 48.71 -25.42 39.70
CA THR A 96 49.13 -25.17 38.31
C THR A 96 49.24 -26.46 37.47
N SER A 97 48.81 -27.60 38.02
CA SER A 97 48.84 -28.89 37.32
C SER A 97 47.69 -29.04 36.34
N ASN A 98 47.95 -29.68 35.21
CA ASN A 98 46.93 -30.07 34.24
C ASN A 98 45.94 -31.07 34.86
N ARG A 99 44.67 -31.01 34.44
CA ARG A 99 43.61 -31.93 34.87
C ARG A 99 43.01 -32.62 33.67
N LYS A 100 43.13 -33.95 33.59
CA LYS A 100 42.63 -34.76 32.47
C LYS A 100 41.15 -35.10 32.57
N SER A 101 40.57 -34.92 33.75
CA SER A 101 39.16 -35.13 34.05
C SER A 101 38.61 -33.91 34.81
N PRO A 102 37.28 -33.67 34.75
CA PRO A 102 36.63 -32.58 35.47
C PRO A 102 37.01 -32.52 36.94
N PHE A 103 37.55 -31.37 37.37
CA PHE A 103 37.94 -31.14 38.75
C PHE A 103 37.26 -29.89 39.29
N THR A 104 36.86 -29.88 40.57
CA THR A 104 36.13 -28.75 41.13
C THR A 104 37.00 -27.51 41.28
N VAL A 105 36.51 -26.37 40.80
CA VAL A 105 37.11 -25.05 41.05
C VAL A 105 36.98 -24.71 42.53
N LYS A 106 38.07 -24.26 43.15
CA LYS A 106 38.09 -23.90 44.58
C LYS A 106 37.23 -22.67 44.81
N GLY A 107 36.41 -22.70 45.86
CA GLY A 107 35.56 -21.58 46.28
C GLY A 107 34.35 -22.06 47.09
N ASN A 108 33.76 -21.14 47.86
CA ASN A 108 32.57 -21.39 48.68
C ASN A 108 31.30 -21.28 47.85
N TRP A 109 31.19 -22.12 46.82
CA TRP A 109 30.09 -22.09 45.87
C TRP A 109 28.83 -22.73 46.45
N PHE A 110 27.71 -22.02 46.37
CA PHE A 110 26.42 -22.46 46.91
C PHE A 110 25.40 -22.74 45.80
N PRO A 111 24.60 -23.83 45.89
CA PRO A 111 23.56 -24.12 44.91
C PRO A 111 22.40 -23.13 44.99
N TYR A 112 21.87 -22.72 43.85
CA TYR A 112 20.66 -21.90 43.81
C TYR A 112 19.44 -22.80 44.06
N ASN A 113 18.91 -22.79 45.29
CA ASN A 113 17.73 -23.57 45.71
C ASN A 113 16.62 -22.72 46.38
N GLY A 114 16.75 -21.39 46.37
CA GLY A 114 15.74 -20.47 46.92
C GLY A 114 15.65 -20.43 48.46
N GLN A 115 16.53 -21.13 49.18
CA GLN A 115 16.62 -21.07 50.63
C GLN A 115 18.01 -20.56 51.05
N CYS A 116 18.03 -19.46 51.79
CA CYS A 116 19.25 -18.88 52.34
C CYS A 116 19.78 -19.78 53.49
N PRO A 117 21.09 -20.03 53.60
CA PRO A 117 21.63 -20.71 54.78
C PRO A 117 21.29 -19.94 56.07
N PRO A 118 20.78 -20.58 57.13
CA PRO A 118 20.33 -19.88 58.34
C PRO A 118 21.43 -19.45 59.32
N ASP A 119 22.72 -19.53 59.00
CA ASP A 119 23.81 -18.99 59.85
C ASP A 119 24.98 -18.52 58.98
N ILE A 120 25.24 -17.22 58.94
CA ILE A 120 26.39 -16.60 58.26
C ILE A 120 27.20 -15.86 59.31
N ASP A 121 28.02 -16.57 60.08
CA ASP A 121 28.89 -15.94 61.08
C ASP A 121 30.39 -16.20 60.88
N SER A 122 30.84 -16.72 59.72
CA SER A 122 32.28 -16.71 59.41
C SER A 122 32.72 -16.94 57.96
N GLU A 123 31.87 -17.39 57.03
CA GLU A 123 32.31 -17.65 55.64
C GLU A 123 31.39 -17.01 54.59
N GLU A 124 31.97 -16.22 53.67
CA GLU A 124 31.27 -15.68 52.51
C GLU A 124 30.99 -16.80 51.50
N TYR A 125 29.71 -17.06 51.20
CA TYR A 125 29.25 -17.99 50.18
C TYR A 125 28.84 -17.26 48.90
N PHE A 126 29.01 -17.91 47.75
CA PHE A 126 28.75 -17.32 46.44
C PHE A 126 27.89 -18.21 45.55
N CYS A 127 26.85 -17.63 44.96
CA CYS A 127 26.03 -18.29 43.95
C CYS A 127 26.47 -17.85 42.55
N VAL A 128 26.74 -18.81 41.68
CA VAL A 128 27.22 -18.56 40.32
C VAL A 128 26.05 -18.19 39.41
N LYS A 129 26.12 -17.03 38.77
CA LYS A 129 25.18 -16.61 37.72
C LYS A 129 25.65 -17.10 36.35
N ARG A 130 26.93 -16.89 36.04
CA ARG A 130 27.52 -17.23 34.72
C ARG A 130 29.01 -17.55 34.79
N ILE A 131 29.47 -18.50 33.98
CA ILE A 131 30.90 -18.82 33.81
C ILE A 131 31.45 -18.38 32.45
N PHE A 132 32.74 -18.00 32.43
CA PHE A 132 33.46 -17.58 31.24
C PHE A 132 34.87 -18.17 31.23
N SER A 133 35.35 -18.50 30.04
CA SER A 133 36.71 -18.94 29.78
C SER A 133 37.14 -18.44 28.41
N GLY A 134 38.38 -18.00 28.29
CA GLY A 134 38.94 -17.46 27.06
C GLY A 134 40.45 -17.29 27.19
N GLY A 135 41.21 -17.61 26.12
CA GLY A 135 42.66 -17.67 26.21
C GLY A 135 43.10 -18.57 27.37
N ASP A 136 43.98 -18.05 28.24
CA ASP A 136 44.46 -18.73 29.45
C ASP A 136 43.80 -18.17 30.72
N GLN A 137 42.57 -17.66 30.62
CA GLN A 137 41.83 -17.04 31.73
C GLN A 137 40.44 -17.66 31.89
N SER A 138 39.95 -17.65 33.13
CA SER A 138 38.60 -18.05 33.52
C SER A 138 38.08 -17.09 34.58
N PHE A 139 36.81 -16.70 34.48
CA PHE A 139 36.13 -15.91 35.52
C PHE A 139 34.66 -16.29 35.62
N SER A 140 34.05 -16.05 36.78
CA SER A 140 32.64 -16.28 37.02
C SER A 140 31.97 -14.99 37.51
N HIS A 141 30.76 -14.74 37.02
CA HIS A 141 29.86 -13.79 37.66
C HIS A 141 29.14 -14.52 38.78
N TYR A 142 29.28 -14.00 39.99
CA TYR A 142 28.63 -14.52 41.18
C TYR A 142 27.93 -13.40 41.93
N SER A 143 27.03 -13.79 42.81
CA SER A 143 26.34 -12.91 43.75
C SER A 143 26.21 -13.60 45.10
N ASN A 144 26.02 -12.80 46.15
CA ASN A 144 25.64 -13.33 47.46
C ASN A 144 24.31 -14.11 47.32
N PRO A 145 24.13 -15.26 47.99
CA PRO A 145 22.88 -16.02 48.02
C PRO A 145 21.61 -15.16 48.20
N GLN A 146 21.67 -14.09 48.99
CA GLN A 146 20.55 -13.18 49.25
C GLN A 146 20.09 -12.36 48.03
N ASN A 147 21.02 -12.03 47.12
CA ASN A 147 20.77 -11.19 45.95
C ASN A 147 20.84 -11.99 44.63
N CYS A 148 20.92 -13.32 44.71
CA CYS A 148 21.12 -14.16 43.54
C CYS A 148 19.80 -14.40 42.81
N GLY A 149 19.73 -14.02 41.53
CA GLY A 149 18.72 -14.54 40.61
C GLY A 149 19.06 -15.96 40.13
N PRO A 150 18.16 -16.64 39.39
CA PRO A 150 18.44 -17.99 38.91
C PRO A 150 19.68 -18.01 37.99
N PRO A 151 20.55 -19.04 38.07
CA PRO A 151 21.69 -19.17 37.17
C PRO A 151 21.22 -19.24 35.72
N ASP A 152 22.04 -18.73 34.80
CA ASP A 152 21.67 -18.82 33.38
C ASP A 152 21.70 -20.29 32.92
N ASP A 153 20.66 -20.69 32.20
CA ASP A 153 20.56 -22.03 31.63
C ASP A 153 20.60 -21.99 30.11
N PHE A 154 21.77 -22.28 29.54
CA PHE A 154 21.95 -22.30 28.10
C PHE A 154 21.35 -23.55 27.41
N ARG A 155 20.60 -24.41 28.12
CA ARG A 155 19.68 -25.38 27.49
C ARG A 155 18.46 -24.71 26.92
N CYS A 156 17.98 -23.69 27.62
CA CYS A 156 16.80 -22.95 27.26
C CYS A 156 17.26 -21.86 26.29
N PRO A 157 16.99 -21.98 24.99
CA PRO A 157 17.41 -20.96 24.06
C PRO A 157 16.67 -19.66 24.37
N ASP A 158 17.40 -18.55 24.32
CA ASP A 158 16.83 -17.22 24.36
C ASP A 158 15.93 -17.01 23.13
N PRO A 159 14.61 -16.79 23.29
CA PRO A 159 13.69 -16.56 22.18
C PRO A 159 14.11 -15.39 21.29
N SER A 160 14.77 -14.37 21.86
CA SER A 160 15.17 -13.14 21.17
C SER A 160 16.44 -13.28 20.32
N ARG A 161 17.17 -14.40 20.45
CA ARG A 161 18.46 -14.64 19.77
C ARG A 161 18.47 -15.87 18.87
N GLN A 162 17.28 -16.37 18.50
CA GLN A 162 17.16 -17.51 17.60
C GLN A 162 17.18 -17.09 16.13
N ILE A 163 17.97 -17.79 15.32
CA ILE A 163 17.77 -17.83 13.87
C ILE A 163 16.68 -18.88 13.63
N TRP A 164 15.49 -18.41 13.25
CA TRP A 164 14.36 -19.29 12.95
C TRP A 164 14.57 -19.94 11.58
N THR A 165 14.45 -21.27 11.51
CA THR A 165 14.46 -22.00 10.25
C THR A 165 13.04 -22.47 9.97
N VAL A 166 12.46 -21.99 8.87
CA VAL A 166 11.15 -22.45 8.39
C VAL A 166 11.32 -23.88 7.89
N ASN A 167 10.65 -24.83 8.54
CA ASN A 167 10.63 -26.24 8.15
C ASN A 167 9.19 -26.77 8.16
N GLU A 168 8.98 -27.93 7.54
CA GLU A 168 7.65 -28.53 7.38
C GLU A 168 6.93 -28.69 8.74
N ALA A 169 7.65 -29.10 9.78
CA ALA A 169 7.07 -29.24 11.12
C ALA A 169 6.58 -27.90 11.71
N LEU A 170 7.32 -26.81 11.47
CA LEU A 170 6.94 -25.46 11.89
C LEU A 170 5.75 -24.94 11.10
N ILE A 171 5.71 -25.18 9.78
CA ILE A 171 4.59 -24.82 8.91
C ILE A 171 3.31 -25.55 9.34
N GLN A 172 3.38 -26.87 9.53
CA GLN A 172 2.24 -27.67 9.99
C GLN A 172 1.77 -27.23 11.38
N LYS A 173 2.71 -26.90 12.28
CA LYS A 173 2.38 -26.30 13.58
C LYS A 173 1.64 -24.98 13.40
N TRP A 174 2.09 -24.07 12.54
CA TRP A 174 1.41 -22.80 12.28
C TRP A 174 0.03 -22.96 11.62
N LEU A 175 -0.11 -23.90 10.68
CA LEU A 175 -1.39 -24.24 10.05
C LEU A 175 -2.39 -24.86 11.03
N SER A 176 -1.91 -25.49 12.11
CA SER A 176 -2.76 -26.06 13.15
C SER A 176 -3.33 -25.05 14.15
N TYR A 177 -2.87 -23.78 14.11
CA TYR A 177 -3.44 -22.74 14.97
C TYR A 177 -4.86 -22.35 14.49
N PRO A 178 -5.82 -22.18 15.42
CA PRO A 178 -7.14 -21.68 15.07
C PRO A 178 -7.05 -20.29 14.45
N SER A 179 -7.88 -20.05 13.43
CA SER A 179 -7.97 -18.78 12.71
C SER A 179 -8.01 -17.59 13.68
N GLY A 180 -7.08 -16.65 13.53
CA GLY A 180 -7.05 -15.39 14.30
C GLY A 180 -6.05 -15.34 15.47
N ARG A 181 -5.37 -16.44 15.85
CA ARG A 181 -4.24 -16.37 16.79
C ARG A 181 -2.93 -16.68 16.09
N VAL A 182 -2.09 -15.65 15.93
CA VAL A 182 -0.70 -15.81 15.50
C VAL A 182 0.09 -16.46 16.65
N PRO A 183 1.00 -17.41 16.39
CA PRO A 183 1.84 -18.00 17.42
C PRO A 183 2.59 -16.92 18.19
N VAL A 184 2.70 -17.06 19.53
CA VAL A 184 3.46 -16.15 20.42
C VAL A 184 4.94 -16.03 20.00
N GLU A 185 5.42 -16.97 19.19
CA GLU A 185 6.74 -17.01 18.59
C GLU A 185 6.94 -15.96 17.47
N ILE A 186 5.84 -15.47 16.87
CA ILE A 186 5.82 -14.49 15.77
C ILE A 186 5.07 -13.21 16.18
N ALA A 187 4.10 -13.33 17.09
CA ALA A 187 3.37 -12.20 17.65
C ALA A 187 4.12 -11.65 18.87
N ASN A 188 4.60 -10.41 18.77
CA ASN A 188 4.86 -9.63 19.97
C ASN A 188 3.53 -9.45 20.72
N ASN A 189 3.52 -9.82 22.00
CA ASN A 189 2.36 -9.67 22.88
C ASN A 189 1.91 -8.22 22.88
N ASP A 190 0.61 -8.03 22.66
CA ASP A 190 -0.10 -6.75 22.69
C ASP A 190 0.48 -5.68 21.76
N ASP A 191 -0.09 -5.60 20.57
CA ASP A 191 -0.65 -4.34 20.13
C ASP A 191 -1.65 -4.62 19.01
N HIS A 192 -2.91 -4.26 19.20
CA HIS A 192 -3.85 -4.02 18.10
C HIS A 192 -3.34 -2.91 17.14
N TYR A 193 -2.08 -2.47 17.27
CA TYR A 193 -1.42 -1.35 16.60
C TYR A 193 -2.27 -0.07 16.58
N ARG A 194 -3.14 0.09 17.59
CA ARG A 194 -4.17 1.15 17.67
C ARG A 194 -5.14 1.16 16.47
N THR A 195 -5.34 -0.02 15.91
CA THR A 195 -6.45 -0.54 15.09
C THR A 195 -7.76 0.21 15.14
N GLY A 196 -8.08 1.14 14.24
CA GLY A 196 -9.39 1.78 14.30
C GLY A 196 -9.87 2.40 12.99
N THR A 197 -11.09 2.95 13.02
CA THR A 197 -11.75 3.55 11.84
C THR A 197 -10.98 4.72 11.21
N ARG A 198 -10.04 5.31 11.95
CA ARG A 198 -9.19 6.44 11.52
C ARG A 198 -7.72 6.10 11.38
N PHE A 199 -7.25 5.01 12.00
CA PHE A 199 -5.83 4.67 12.05
C PHE A 199 -5.62 3.19 11.76
N SER A 200 -4.87 2.90 10.70
CA SER A 200 -4.66 1.53 10.23
C SER A 200 -3.66 0.73 11.04
N GLY A 201 -2.80 1.39 11.83
CA GLY A 201 -1.71 0.75 12.57
C GLY A 201 -0.60 0.14 11.70
N VAL A 202 -0.64 0.36 10.38
CA VAL A 202 0.31 -0.22 9.43
C VAL A 202 1.47 0.74 9.19
N ASP A 203 2.70 0.27 9.42
CA ASP A 203 3.90 0.91 8.88
C ASP A 203 4.06 0.50 7.41
N MET A 204 3.66 1.40 6.51
CA MET A 204 3.70 1.17 5.06
C MET A 204 5.13 1.04 4.54
N ASN A 205 6.11 1.72 5.14
CA ASN A 205 7.50 1.62 4.74
C ASN A 205 8.09 0.26 5.14
N ALA A 206 7.79 -0.22 6.34
CA ALA A 206 8.17 -1.56 6.76
C ALA A 206 7.54 -2.64 5.87
N ALA A 207 6.24 -2.50 5.54
CA ALA A 207 5.55 -3.42 4.63
C ALA A 207 6.20 -3.47 3.24
N ARG A 208 6.47 -2.31 2.65
CA ARG A 208 7.16 -2.18 1.35
C ARG A 208 8.56 -2.81 1.37
N LEU A 209 9.37 -2.49 2.39
CA LEU A 209 10.72 -3.05 2.54
C LEU A 209 10.69 -4.56 2.72
N LEU A 210 9.69 -5.10 3.44
CA LEU A 210 9.51 -6.53 3.60
C LEU A 210 9.20 -7.21 2.26
N PHE A 211 8.24 -6.69 1.49
CA PHE A 211 7.91 -7.26 0.18
C PHE A 211 9.08 -7.18 -0.80
N HIS A 212 9.84 -6.08 -0.80
CA HIS A 212 11.05 -5.98 -1.62
C HIS A 212 12.16 -6.95 -1.21
N LYS A 213 12.31 -7.24 0.09
CA LYS A 213 13.25 -8.26 0.56
C LYS A 213 12.79 -9.68 0.24
N LEU A 214 11.48 -9.91 0.19
CA LEU A 214 10.90 -11.21 -0.09
C LEU A 214 10.90 -11.54 -1.59
N ILE A 215 10.60 -10.56 -2.44
CA ILE A 215 10.49 -10.69 -3.88
C ILE A 215 11.78 -10.18 -4.53
N GLN A 216 12.84 -10.99 -4.45
CA GLN A 216 14.14 -10.69 -5.05
C GLN A 216 14.35 -11.41 -6.38
N PRO A 217 15.00 -10.76 -7.38
CA PRO A 217 15.32 -11.39 -8.66
C PRO A 217 16.17 -12.66 -8.54
N ASP A 218 17.06 -12.70 -7.53
CA ASP A 218 18.00 -13.81 -7.31
C ASP A 218 17.32 -15.10 -6.82
N HIS A 219 16.05 -15.02 -6.38
CA HIS A 219 15.31 -16.12 -5.77
C HIS A 219 13.91 -16.29 -6.39
N PRO A 220 13.81 -16.62 -7.70
CA PRO A 220 12.52 -16.67 -8.40
C PRO A 220 11.56 -17.73 -7.84
N GLN A 221 12.08 -18.81 -7.25
CA GLN A 221 11.26 -19.85 -6.61
C GLN A 221 10.45 -19.30 -5.42
N ILE A 222 11.01 -18.36 -4.65
CA ILE A 222 10.31 -17.72 -3.53
C ILE A 222 9.19 -16.85 -4.08
N SER A 223 9.49 -16.01 -5.07
CA SER A 223 8.50 -15.15 -5.74
C SER A 223 7.34 -15.97 -6.31
N GLN A 224 7.62 -17.11 -6.95
CA GLN A 224 6.61 -18.02 -7.49
C GLN A 224 5.75 -18.64 -6.38
N GLN A 225 6.36 -19.07 -5.27
CA GLN A 225 5.64 -19.63 -4.14
C GLN A 225 4.73 -18.58 -3.45
N VAL A 226 5.21 -17.34 -3.34
CA VAL A 226 4.41 -16.23 -2.81
C VAL A 226 3.24 -15.91 -3.76
N ALA A 227 3.49 -15.80 -5.06
CA ALA A 227 2.44 -15.58 -6.06
C ALA A 227 1.36 -16.67 -6.00
N ALA A 228 1.76 -17.94 -5.98
CA ALA A 228 0.84 -19.07 -5.85
C ALA A 228 0.05 -19.03 -4.53
N SER A 229 0.67 -18.60 -3.43
CA SER A 229 -0.03 -18.44 -2.15
C SER A 229 -1.01 -17.27 -2.16
N LEU A 230 -0.68 -16.15 -2.79
CA LEU A 230 -1.58 -15.01 -2.95
C LEU A 230 -2.82 -15.40 -3.79
N GLU A 231 -2.58 -16.04 -4.93
CA GLU A 231 -3.61 -16.47 -5.88
C GLU A 231 -4.54 -17.55 -5.28
N LYS A 232 -3.98 -18.62 -4.69
CA LYS A 232 -4.77 -19.78 -4.27
C LYS A 232 -5.33 -19.70 -2.86
N ASN A 233 -4.71 -18.92 -1.98
CA ASN A 233 -5.05 -18.91 -0.55
C ASN A 233 -5.51 -17.56 -0.04
N LEU A 234 -4.76 -16.47 -0.28
CA LEU A 234 -5.04 -15.20 0.39
C LEU A 234 -6.19 -14.42 -0.28
N ILE A 235 -6.06 -14.12 -1.58
CA ILE A 235 -7.04 -13.28 -2.29
C ILE A 235 -8.44 -13.90 -2.29
N PRO A 236 -8.63 -15.21 -2.55
CA PRO A 236 -9.97 -15.82 -2.50
C PRO A 236 -10.65 -15.76 -1.13
N LYS A 237 -9.88 -15.54 -0.05
CA LYS A 237 -10.39 -15.42 1.32
C LYS A 237 -10.70 -13.98 1.73
N LEU A 238 -10.46 -12.99 0.86
CA LEU A 238 -10.87 -11.61 1.09
C LEU A 238 -12.39 -11.51 0.88
N THR A 239 -13.15 -11.56 1.97
CA THR A 239 -14.61 -11.51 1.98
C THR A 239 -15.14 -10.06 1.98
N SER A 240 -16.38 -9.88 1.48
CA SER A 240 -17.10 -8.60 1.51
C SER A 240 -17.47 -8.15 2.93
N SER A 241 -17.77 -9.12 3.79
CA SER A 241 -18.04 -8.95 5.22
C SER A 241 -16.81 -9.43 5.99
N LEU A 242 -16.05 -8.47 6.54
CA LEU A 242 -14.81 -8.77 7.26
C LEU A 242 -15.12 -9.04 8.74
N PRO A 243 -14.48 -10.04 9.35
CA PRO A 243 -14.70 -10.38 10.76
C PRO A 243 -14.19 -9.31 11.73
N ASP A 244 -13.21 -8.50 11.29
CA ASP A 244 -12.61 -7.43 12.09
C ASP A 244 -11.99 -6.33 11.20
N VAL A 245 -11.87 -5.12 11.75
CA VAL A 245 -11.28 -3.95 11.07
C VAL A 245 -9.82 -4.17 10.70
N GLU A 246 -9.07 -5.00 11.44
CA GLU A 246 -7.66 -5.28 11.12
C GLU A 246 -7.48 -6.03 9.80
N ALA A 247 -8.49 -6.79 9.36
CA ALA A 247 -8.44 -7.47 8.07
C ALA A 247 -8.37 -6.46 6.90
N LEU A 248 -8.82 -5.21 7.10
CA LEU A 248 -8.69 -4.16 6.08
C LEU A 248 -7.23 -3.79 5.79
N ARG A 249 -6.29 -4.09 6.70
CA ARG A 249 -4.86 -3.78 6.50
C ARG A 249 -4.29 -4.49 5.27
N PHE A 250 -4.81 -5.66 4.90
CA PHE A 250 -4.42 -6.34 3.67
C PHE A 250 -4.68 -5.49 2.41
N TYR A 251 -5.75 -4.70 2.40
CA TYR A 251 -6.07 -3.80 1.28
C TYR A 251 -5.14 -2.59 1.19
N LEU A 252 -4.42 -2.27 2.27
CA LEU A 252 -3.34 -1.28 2.26
C LEU A 252 -2.01 -1.90 1.85
N THR A 253 -1.64 -3.04 2.44
CA THR A 253 -0.30 -3.60 2.29
C THR A 253 -0.11 -4.37 1.00
N LEU A 254 -1.13 -5.08 0.49
CA LEU A 254 -0.96 -5.93 -0.69
C LEU A 254 -0.53 -5.15 -1.95
N PRO A 255 -1.04 -3.94 -2.25
CA PRO A 255 -0.54 -3.11 -3.35
C PRO A 255 0.97 -2.81 -3.31
N GLU A 256 1.63 -2.89 -2.14
CA GLU A 256 3.08 -2.73 -2.02
C GLU A 256 3.88 -3.96 -2.47
N CYS A 257 3.21 -5.10 -2.70
CA CYS A 257 3.87 -6.31 -3.17
C CYS A 257 4.24 -6.17 -4.66
N PRO A 258 5.53 -6.30 -5.04
CA PRO A 258 5.96 -6.16 -6.44
C PRO A 258 5.24 -7.08 -7.43
N LEU A 259 4.77 -8.25 -6.95
CA LEU A 259 4.00 -9.20 -7.76
C LEU A 259 2.68 -8.63 -8.28
N MET A 260 2.11 -7.62 -7.62
CA MET A 260 0.88 -6.95 -8.05
C MET A 260 1.10 -6.13 -9.33
N SER A 261 2.28 -5.53 -9.49
CA SER A 261 2.66 -4.70 -10.65
C SER A 261 3.20 -5.52 -11.84
N ASP A 262 3.31 -6.85 -11.71
CA ASP A 262 3.71 -7.71 -12.82
C ASP A 262 2.49 -7.98 -13.73
N SER A 263 2.63 -7.64 -15.01
CA SER A 263 1.57 -7.85 -16.01
C SER A 263 1.12 -9.30 -16.14
N ASN A 264 1.99 -10.28 -15.87
CA ASN A 264 1.63 -11.70 -15.90
C ASN A 264 0.66 -12.09 -14.77
N ASN A 265 0.63 -11.30 -13.70
CA ASN A 265 -0.17 -11.55 -12.51
C ASN A 265 -1.42 -10.66 -12.43
N PHE A 266 -1.68 -9.79 -13.42
CA PHE A 266 -2.82 -8.89 -13.36
C PHE A 266 -4.15 -9.64 -13.31
N THR A 267 -4.32 -10.68 -14.15
CA THR A 267 -5.56 -11.46 -14.23
C THR A 267 -5.77 -12.38 -13.03
N THR A 268 -4.70 -12.89 -12.42
CA THR A 268 -4.74 -13.87 -11.34
C THR A 268 -4.63 -13.27 -9.94
N ILE A 269 -4.03 -12.08 -9.81
CA ILE A 269 -3.75 -11.43 -8.52
C ILE A 269 -4.40 -10.03 -8.45
N ALA A 270 -3.99 -9.09 -9.31
CA ALA A 270 -4.39 -7.67 -9.16
C ALA A 270 -5.90 -7.44 -9.37
N ILE A 271 -6.49 -8.06 -10.41
CA ILE A 271 -7.92 -7.93 -10.73
C ILE A 271 -8.80 -8.66 -9.70
N PRO A 272 -8.49 -9.90 -9.26
CA PRO A 272 -9.21 -10.53 -8.16
C PRO A 272 -9.14 -9.75 -6.86
N PHE A 273 -7.98 -9.15 -6.53
CA PHE A 273 -7.84 -8.23 -5.40
C PHE A 273 -8.74 -7.00 -5.55
N GLY A 274 -8.74 -6.34 -6.72
CA GLY A 274 -9.63 -5.23 -7.03
C GLY A 274 -11.11 -5.62 -6.95
N THR A 275 -11.45 -6.85 -7.32
CA THR A 275 -12.82 -7.38 -7.24
C THR A 275 -13.25 -7.54 -5.79
N ALA A 276 -12.38 -8.07 -4.92
CA ALA A 276 -12.64 -8.14 -3.48
C ALA A 276 -12.85 -6.74 -2.88
N LEU A 277 -12.03 -5.76 -3.29
CA LEU A 277 -12.11 -4.37 -2.84
C LEU A 277 -13.44 -3.71 -3.25
N VAL A 278 -13.85 -3.85 -4.51
CA VAL A 278 -15.11 -3.28 -5.03
C VAL A 278 -16.33 -3.93 -4.38
N ASN A 279 -16.23 -5.20 -3.96
CA ASN A 279 -17.30 -5.94 -3.31
C ASN A 279 -17.37 -5.73 -1.79
N LEU A 280 -16.49 -4.92 -1.19
CA LEU A 280 -16.57 -4.58 0.23
C LEU A 280 -17.90 -3.91 0.58
N GLU A 281 -18.46 -4.28 1.73
CA GLU A 281 -19.63 -3.60 2.27
C GLU A 281 -19.35 -2.11 2.55
N LYS A 282 -20.42 -1.29 2.59
CA LYS A 282 -20.32 0.17 2.73
C LYS A 282 -19.50 0.61 3.95
N ALA A 283 -19.63 -0.08 5.09
CA ALA A 283 -18.95 0.30 6.33
C ALA A 283 -17.44 0.00 6.29
N PRO A 284 -16.97 -1.23 5.97
CA PRO A 284 -15.54 -1.50 5.75
C PRO A 284 -14.91 -0.63 4.67
N LEU A 285 -15.59 -0.43 3.53
CA LEU A 285 -15.10 0.45 2.48
C LEU A 285 -14.91 1.88 2.99
N LYS A 286 -15.80 2.37 3.85
CA LYS A 286 -15.67 3.71 4.43
C LYS A 286 -14.44 3.87 5.32
N VAL A 287 -14.11 2.84 6.07
CA VAL A 287 -12.88 2.81 6.88
C VAL A 287 -11.65 2.85 5.98
N LEU A 288 -11.64 2.03 4.93
CA LEU A 288 -10.55 2.00 3.96
C LEU A 288 -10.36 3.34 3.23
N GLU A 289 -11.46 3.99 2.81
CA GLU A 289 -11.42 5.35 2.26
C GLU A 289 -10.78 6.35 3.23
N ASN A 290 -11.08 6.26 4.53
CA ASN A 290 -10.48 7.13 5.54
C ASN A 290 -8.99 6.83 5.71
N TRP A 291 -8.56 5.58 5.64
CA TRP A 291 -7.14 5.23 5.73
C TRP A 291 -6.36 5.68 4.50
N TRP A 292 -6.90 5.50 3.31
CA TRP A 292 -6.31 6.05 2.09
C TRP A 292 -6.24 7.58 2.10
N SER A 293 -7.20 8.26 2.73
CA SER A 293 -7.21 9.72 2.84
C SER A 293 -6.03 10.30 3.62
N VAL A 294 -5.36 9.49 4.44
CA VAL A 294 -4.21 9.91 5.26
C VAL A 294 -2.89 9.29 4.81
N LEU A 295 -2.88 8.56 3.69
CA LEU A 295 -1.65 8.00 3.13
C LEU A 295 -0.73 9.09 2.58
N GLU A 296 0.57 8.84 2.64
CA GLU A 296 1.56 9.68 1.97
C GLU A 296 1.33 9.66 0.44
N PRO A 297 1.49 10.80 -0.26
CA PRO A 297 1.23 10.89 -1.70
C PRO A 297 1.92 9.82 -2.57
N PRO A 298 3.18 9.41 -2.33
CA PRO A 298 3.83 8.37 -3.12
C PRO A 298 3.16 7.00 -2.99
N LEU A 299 2.69 6.66 -1.79
CA LEU A 299 2.00 5.39 -1.51
C LEU A 299 0.62 5.38 -2.17
N PHE A 300 -0.11 6.49 -2.06
CA PHE A 300 -1.41 6.63 -2.72
C PHE A 300 -1.27 6.58 -4.25
N LEU A 301 -0.28 7.28 -4.81
CA LEU A 301 0.03 7.26 -6.25
C LEU A 301 0.34 5.84 -6.74
N LYS A 302 1.06 5.04 -5.95
CA LYS A 302 1.41 3.66 -6.32
C LYS A 302 0.18 2.79 -6.58
N ILE A 303 -0.88 2.94 -5.76
CA ILE A 303 -2.15 2.21 -5.94
C ILE A 303 -2.85 2.69 -7.22
N VAL A 304 -2.85 4.01 -7.47
CA VAL A 304 -3.43 4.58 -8.70
C VAL A 304 -2.70 4.05 -9.95
N GLU A 305 -1.37 4.09 -9.96
CA GLU A 305 -0.58 3.59 -11.09
C GLU A 305 -0.77 2.09 -11.31
N LEU A 306 -0.83 1.28 -10.25
CA LEU A 306 -1.13 -0.15 -10.37
C LEU A 306 -2.42 -0.41 -11.17
N PHE A 307 -3.52 0.26 -10.82
CA PHE A 307 -4.79 0.03 -11.53
C PHE A 307 -4.85 0.72 -12.90
N LYS A 308 -4.08 1.78 -13.13
CA LYS A 308 -3.88 2.34 -14.48
C LYS A 308 -3.14 1.35 -15.38
N GLU A 309 -2.07 0.74 -14.90
CA GLU A 309 -1.32 -0.31 -15.62
C GLU A 309 -2.22 -1.51 -15.96
N VAL A 310 -3.08 -1.93 -15.04
CA VAL A 310 -4.09 -2.98 -15.28
C VAL A 310 -5.06 -2.56 -16.40
N VAL A 311 -5.59 -1.32 -16.38
CA VAL A 311 -6.47 -0.83 -17.45
C VAL A 311 -5.75 -0.84 -18.80
N VAL A 312 -4.54 -0.27 -18.86
CA VAL A 312 -3.74 -0.21 -20.09
C VAL A 312 -3.45 -1.62 -20.62
N HIS A 313 -3.11 -2.58 -19.76
CA HIS A 313 -2.91 -3.97 -20.15
C HIS A 313 -4.18 -4.59 -20.76
N LEU A 314 -5.34 -4.42 -20.12
CA LEU A 314 -6.61 -4.90 -20.65
C LEU A 314 -6.96 -4.26 -22.00
N LEU A 315 -6.73 -2.96 -22.17
CA LEU A 315 -6.99 -2.28 -23.44
C LEU A 315 -6.05 -2.75 -24.56
N LYS A 316 -4.80 -3.09 -24.24
CA LYS A 316 -3.88 -3.74 -25.20
C LYS A 316 -4.42 -5.09 -25.65
N LEU A 317 -4.98 -5.90 -24.74
CA LEU A 317 -5.62 -7.17 -25.09
C LEU A 317 -6.87 -6.95 -25.97
N TYR A 318 -7.67 -5.92 -25.69
CA TYR A 318 -8.82 -5.55 -26.52
C TYR A 318 -8.42 -5.24 -27.97
N LYS A 319 -7.33 -4.48 -28.15
CA LYS A 319 -6.79 -4.13 -29.47
C LYS A 319 -6.29 -5.33 -30.26
N ILE A 320 -5.72 -6.35 -29.58
CA ILE A 320 -5.28 -7.61 -30.20
C ILE A 320 -6.49 -8.47 -30.64
N GLY A 321 -7.63 -8.29 -29.98
CA GLY A 321 -8.88 -8.98 -30.27
C GLY A 321 -9.20 -10.03 -29.20
N ILE A 322 -10.42 -9.96 -28.66
CA ILE A 322 -10.89 -10.83 -27.58
C ILE A 322 -11.91 -11.82 -28.12
N PRO A 323 -11.78 -13.12 -27.85
CA PRO A 323 -12.78 -14.12 -28.22
C PRO A 323 -14.18 -13.75 -27.70
N PRO A 324 -15.26 -13.94 -28.48
CA PRO A 324 -16.62 -13.63 -28.03
C PRO A 324 -17.02 -14.32 -26.71
N SER A 325 -16.51 -15.54 -26.48
CA SER A 325 -16.72 -16.31 -25.25
C SER A 325 -16.15 -15.62 -23.99
N GLU A 326 -15.09 -14.84 -24.14
CA GLU A 326 -14.36 -14.20 -23.03
C GLU A 326 -14.75 -12.73 -22.82
N ARG A 327 -15.50 -12.14 -23.76
CA ARG A 327 -15.85 -10.71 -23.75
C ARG A 327 -16.59 -10.28 -22.48
N ARG A 328 -17.45 -11.13 -21.92
CA ARG A 328 -18.15 -10.86 -20.66
C ARG A 328 -17.18 -10.77 -19.47
N ILE A 329 -16.24 -11.72 -19.39
CA ILE A 329 -15.23 -11.77 -18.31
C ILE A 329 -14.31 -10.56 -18.45
N PHE A 330 -13.84 -10.28 -19.66
CA PHE A 330 -13.03 -9.10 -19.95
C PHE A 330 -13.70 -7.79 -19.53
N ASN A 331 -14.98 -7.59 -19.91
CA ASN A 331 -15.73 -6.40 -19.52
C ASN A 331 -15.85 -6.30 -18.00
N SER A 332 -16.03 -7.43 -17.30
CA SER A 332 -16.01 -7.45 -15.83
C SER A 332 -14.66 -7.02 -15.28
N PHE A 333 -13.54 -7.49 -15.84
CA PHE A 333 -12.20 -7.13 -15.39
C PHE A 333 -11.91 -5.64 -15.59
N LEU A 334 -12.24 -5.11 -16.76
CA LEU A 334 -12.08 -3.69 -17.06
C LEU A 334 -12.96 -2.83 -16.16
N HIS A 335 -14.21 -3.25 -15.93
CA HIS A 335 -15.12 -2.58 -15.00
C HIS A 335 -14.56 -2.55 -13.59
N THR A 336 -14.03 -3.66 -13.06
CA THR A 336 -13.39 -3.71 -11.75
C THR A 336 -12.24 -2.70 -11.65
N ALA A 337 -11.32 -2.69 -12.61
CA ALA A 337 -10.15 -1.81 -12.56
C ALA A 337 -10.56 -0.32 -12.59
N LEU A 338 -11.50 0.05 -13.47
CA LEU A 338 -12.05 1.41 -13.53
C LEU A 338 -12.81 1.77 -12.25
N LYS A 339 -13.53 0.83 -11.63
CA LYS A 339 -14.26 1.07 -10.39
C LYS A 339 -13.32 1.32 -9.21
N VAL A 340 -12.18 0.63 -9.14
CA VAL A 340 -11.14 0.93 -8.14
C VAL A 340 -10.58 2.33 -8.35
N LEU A 341 -10.25 2.72 -9.60
CA LEU A 341 -9.80 4.08 -9.90
C LEU A 341 -10.85 5.15 -9.54
N GLU A 342 -12.13 4.88 -9.75
CA GLU A 342 -13.23 5.76 -9.32
C GLU A 342 -13.27 5.92 -7.79
N ILE A 343 -13.06 4.85 -7.02
CA ILE A 343 -12.98 4.89 -5.56
C ILE A 343 -11.79 5.75 -5.12
N LEU A 344 -10.60 5.52 -5.69
CA LEU A 344 -9.39 6.28 -5.37
C LEU A 344 -9.55 7.76 -5.73
N HIS A 345 -10.11 8.06 -6.90
CA HIS A 345 -10.38 9.44 -7.32
C HIS A 345 -11.32 10.15 -6.34
N ARG A 346 -12.40 9.48 -5.92
CA ARG A 346 -13.32 10.01 -4.90
C ARG A 346 -12.62 10.30 -3.56
N VAL A 347 -11.70 9.44 -3.12
CA VAL A 347 -10.89 9.68 -1.93
C VAL A 347 -9.96 10.88 -2.11
N ASN A 348 -9.32 11.00 -3.28
CA ASN A 348 -8.43 12.10 -3.61
C ASN A 348 -9.15 13.46 -3.54
N GLU A 349 -10.33 13.55 -4.14
CA GLU A 349 -11.15 14.77 -4.16
C GLU A 349 -11.65 15.16 -2.78
N LYS A 350 -12.11 14.18 -1.98
CA LYS A 350 -12.63 14.42 -0.63
C LYS A 350 -11.59 15.04 0.31
N THR A 351 -10.30 14.76 0.10
CA THR A 351 -9.19 15.24 0.95
C THR A 351 -8.54 16.52 0.43
N GLY A 352 -9.04 17.10 -0.67
CA GLY A 352 -8.42 18.29 -1.25
C GLY A 352 -7.14 17.99 -2.04
N GLN A 353 -7.14 16.87 -2.79
CA GLN A 353 -6.08 16.41 -3.70
C GLN A 353 -4.79 15.92 -3.01
N ILE A 354 -4.79 14.65 -2.60
CA ILE A 354 -3.61 13.92 -2.11
C ILE A 354 -2.51 13.90 -3.19
N ILE A 355 -2.92 13.64 -4.43
CA ILE A 355 -2.11 13.73 -5.64
C ILE A 355 -2.80 14.62 -6.66
N GLN A 356 -2.01 15.18 -7.59
CA GLN A 356 -2.52 16.05 -8.65
C GLN A 356 -3.47 15.29 -9.59
N TYR A 357 -4.51 15.99 -10.08
CA TYR A 357 -5.55 15.39 -10.92
C TYR A 357 -5.00 14.76 -12.21
N ASP A 358 -3.95 15.32 -12.80
CA ASP A 358 -3.31 14.79 -14.01
C ASP A 358 -2.78 13.37 -13.84
N LYS A 359 -2.47 12.94 -12.61
CA LYS A 359 -2.01 11.58 -12.32
C LYS A 359 -3.06 10.51 -12.58
N PHE A 360 -4.34 10.87 -12.65
CA PHE A 360 -5.41 9.95 -13.00
C PHE A 360 -5.62 9.79 -14.52
N TYR A 361 -4.97 10.60 -15.36
CA TYR A 361 -5.09 10.45 -16.82
C TYR A 361 -4.42 9.17 -17.31
N ILE A 362 -5.12 8.46 -18.21
CA ILE A 362 -4.61 7.29 -18.95
C ILE A 362 -4.46 7.71 -20.41
N HIS A 363 -3.28 8.20 -20.77
CA HIS A 363 -3.04 8.78 -22.09
C HIS A 363 -3.13 7.73 -23.20
N GLU A 364 -2.80 6.47 -22.90
CA GLU A 364 -2.79 5.35 -23.84
C GLU A 364 -4.19 5.02 -24.40
N VAL A 365 -5.27 5.47 -23.76
CA VAL A 365 -6.64 5.26 -24.24
C VAL A 365 -6.82 5.78 -25.66
N GLN A 366 -6.22 6.93 -26.00
CA GLN A 366 -6.33 7.53 -27.33
C GLN A 366 -5.67 6.68 -28.43
N GLU A 367 -4.67 5.88 -28.07
CA GLU A 367 -3.92 5.03 -29.00
C GLU A 367 -4.47 3.59 -29.07
N LEU A 368 -5.09 3.15 -27.98
CA LEU A 368 -5.58 1.79 -27.82
C LEU A 368 -7.05 1.62 -28.20
N ILE A 369 -7.86 2.68 -28.08
CA ILE A 369 -9.28 2.65 -28.38
C ILE A 369 -9.59 3.65 -29.49
N ASP A 370 -10.23 3.16 -30.56
CA ASP A 370 -10.88 4.05 -31.52
C ASP A 370 -12.25 4.45 -30.97
N ILE A 371 -12.25 5.49 -30.14
CA ILE A 371 -13.47 6.01 -29.48
C ILE A 371 -14.54 6.37 -30.52
N ARG A 372 -14.12 6.86 -31.71
CA ARG A 372 -15.05 7.23 -32.77
C ARG A 372 -15.75 5.98 -33.30
N ASN A 373 -15.00 4.94 -33.64
CA ASN A 373 -15.56 3.71 -34.18
C ASN A 373 -16.38 2.96 -33.12
N ASP A 374 -15.90 2.88 -31.88
CA ASP A 374 -16.64 2.25 -30.78
C ASP A 374 -17.95 3.00 -30.46
N TYR A 375 -17.95 4.33 -30.52
CA TYR A 375 -19.17 5.12 -30.39
C TYR A 375 -20.14 4.85 -31.54
N ILE A 376 -19.68 4.80 -32.79
CA ILE A 376 -20.51 4.46 -33.95
C ILE A 376 -21.09 3.05 -33.80
N ASN A 377 -20.28 2.07 -33.42
CA ASN A 377 -20.72 0.69 -33.18
C ASN A 377 -21.75 0.61 -32.05
N TRP A 378 -21.53 1.34 -30.94
CA TRP A 378 -22.49 1.42 -29.84
C TRP A 378 -23.82 2.06 -30.28
N VAL A 379 -23.79 3.17 -31.02
CA VAL A 379 -24.99 3.82 -31.57
C VAL A 379 -25.74 2.87 -32.53
N GLN A 380 -25.02 2.18 -33.41
CA GLN A 380 -25.61 1.19 -34.32
C GLN A 380 -26.26 0.04 -33.53
N GLN A 381 -25.60 -0.49 -32.50
CA GLN A 381 -26.16 -1.55 -31.66
C GLN A 381 -27.41 -1.09 -30.89
N GLN A 382 -27.46 0.16 -30.43
CA GLN A 382 -28.66 0.73 -29.81
C GLN A 382 -29.81 0.86 -30.83
N ALA A 383 -29.51 1.29 -32.07
CA ALA A 383 -30.48 1.42 -33.15
C ALA A 383 -31.05 0.06 -33.61
N TYR A 384 -30.21 -0.95 -33.79
CA TYR A 384 -30.64 -2.31 -34.14
C TYR A 384 -31.30 -3.06 -32.97
N GLY A 385 -30.91 -2.78 -31.72
CA GLY A 385 -31.56 -3.31 -30.52
C GLY A 385 -33.02 -2.86 -30.38
N MET A 386 -33.34 -1.63 -30.79
CA MET A 386 -34.73 -1.15 -30.87
C MET A 386 -35.52 -1.82 -32.00
N MET A 387 -34.88 -2.12 -33.15
CA MET A 387 -35.55 -2.81 -34.26
C MET A 387 -35.88 -4.28 -33.96
N ALA A 388 -35.05 -4.97 -33.15
CA ALA A 388 -35.30 -6.35 -32.75
C ALA A 388 -36.48 -6.49 -31.77
N ILE A 389 -36.73 -5.49 -30.93
CA ILE A 389 -37.88 -5.47 -30.01
C ILE A 389 -39.16 -5.09 -30.77
N ASP A 390 -39.08 -4.22 -31.77
CA ASP A 390 -40.24 -3.83 -32.60
C ASP A 390 -40.62 -4.91 -33.64
N GLN A 391 -39.65 -5.69 -34.14
CA GLN A 391 -39.90 -6.84 -35.03
C GLN A 391 -40.61 -8.00 -34.34
N ALA A 392 -40.40 -8.21 -33.03
CA ALA A 392 -41.12 -9.22 -32.26
C ALA A 392 -42.60 -8.82 -32.01
N HIS A 393 -42.95 -7.55 -32.18
CA HIS A 393 -44.31 -7.04 -31.95
C HIS A 393 -45.10 -6.73 -33.23
N ARG A 394 -44.45 -6.74 -34.41
CA ARG A 394 -45.07 -6.37 -35.70
C ARG A 394 -45.12 -7.47 -36.77
N GLN A 395 -45.16 -8.75 -36.39
CA GLN A 395 -45.65 -9.79 -37.30
C GLN A 395 -47.19 -9.87 -37.25
N ASN A 396 -47.85 -8.83 -37.74
CA ASN A 396 -49.21 -8.83 -38.29
C ASN A 396 -49.66 -7.40 -38.53
N VAL A 397 -49.19 -6.78 -39.61
CA VAL A 397 -50.00 -6.03 -40.60
C VAL A 397 -49.09 -5.22 -41.53
N SER A 398 -49.30 -5.45 -42.83
CA SER A 398 -49.08 -4.58 -44.00
C SER A 398 -47.89 -3.61 -44.03
N SER A 399 -46.96 -3.96 -44.93
CA SER A 399 -46.63 -3.22 -46.16
C SER A 399 -47.23 -1.82 -46.36
N LEU A 400 -46.36 -0.92 -46.85
CA LEU A 400 -46.60 0.44 -47.35
C LEU A 400 -46.69 1.47 -46.22
N PHE A 401 -45.57 2.15 -45.98
CA PHE A 401 -45.36 3.51 -45.46
C PHE A 401 -44.04 3.50 -44.67
N LEU A 402 -42.94 3.82 -45.36
CA LEU A 402 -41.70 4.24 -44.72
C LEU A 402 -41.91 5.66 -44.18
N PRO A 403 -41.84 5.92 -42.85
CA PRO A 403 -41.52 7.25 -42.40
C PRO A 403 -40.01 7.45 -42.62
N VAL A 404 -39.68 8.55 -43.27
CA VAL A 404 -38.31 9.07 -43.32
C VAL A 404 -37.82 9.23 -41.88
N ILE A 405 -36.90 8.37 -41.45
CA ILE A 405 -36.24 8.52 -40.14
C ILE A 405 -35.23 9.66 -40.30
N GLU A 406 -35.50 10.80 -39.65
CA GLU A 406 -34.56 11.91 -39.55
C GLU A 406 -33.23 11.39 -38.97
N SER A 407 -32.15 11.59 -39.71
CA SER A 407 -30.79 11.25 -39.30
C SER A 407 -30.43 11.98 -38.00
N VAL A 408 -30.34 11.27 -36.88
CA VAL A 408 -29.87 11.85 -35.62
C VAL A 408 -28.38 12.11 -35.75
N ASN A 409 -28.00 13.38 -35.97
CA ASN A 409 -26.60 13.76 -36.06
C ASN A 409 -25.87 13.48 -34.72
N PRO A 410 -24.70 12.82 -34.74
CA PRO A 410 -23.95 12.45 -33.53
C PRO A 410 -23.26 13.64 -32.85
N CYS A 411 -23.20 14.79 -33.53
CA CYS A 411 -22.59 16.02 -33.05
C CYS A 411 -23.61 17.16 -33.17
N LEU A 412 -23.47 18.18 -32.33
CA LEU A 412 -24.11 19.46 -32.58
C LEU A 412 -23.27 20.18 -33.64
N ILE A 413 -23.81 20.32 -34.85
CA ILE A 413 -23.09 20.92 -35.98
C ILE A 413 -23.51 22.38 -36.09
N LEU A 414 -22.55 23.29 -35.94
CA LEU A 414 -22.72 24.71 -36.25
C LEU A 414 -22.05 25.02 -37.57
N VAL A 415 -22.87 25.32 -38.59
CA VAL A 415 -22.39 25.84 -39.87
C VAL A 415 -22.54 27.36 -39.82
N VAL A 416 -21.43 28.09 -39.88
CA VAL A 416 -21.41 29.54 -39.67
C VAL A 416 -20.54 30.25 -40.70
N ARG A 417 -20.94 31.47 -41.08
CA ARG A 417 -20.13 32.39 -41.87
C ARG A 417 -19.36 33.35 -40.96
N ARG A 418 -18.15 33.76 -41.35
CA ARG A 418 -17.31 34.65 -40.54
C ARG A 418 -17.96 36.02 -40.37
N GLU A 419 -18.56 36.53 -41.43
CA GLU A 419 -19.24 37.81 -41.52
C GLU A 419 -20.58 37.86 -40.78
N ASN A 420 -21.18 36.71 -40.44
CA ASN A 420 -22.48 36.63 -39.76
C ASN A 420 -22.50 35.58 -38.63
N ILE A 421 -21.40 35.48 -37.89
CA ILE A 421 -21.19 34.39 -36.92
C ILE A 421 -22.28 34.32 -35.83
N VAL A 422 -22.73 35.48 -35.32
CA VAL A 422 -23.76 35.55 -34.28
C VAL A 422 -25.12 35.14 -34.83
N GLY A 423 -25.51 35.67 -35.99
CA GLY A 423 -26.80 35.38 -36.62
C GLY A 423 -26.94 33.90 -37.00
N ASP A 424 -25.91 33.34 -37.65
CA ASP A 424 -25.91 31.94 -38.06
C ASP A 424 -25.92 30.98 -36.84
N ALA A 425 -25.13 31.28 -35.80
CA ALA A 425 -25.13 30.49 -34.57
C ALA A 425 -26.49 30.54 -33.86
N MET A 426 -27.10 31.72 -33.78
CA MET A 426 -28.41 31.89 -33.15
C MET A 426 -29.51 31.12 -33.88
N GLU A 427 -29.50 31.14 -35.22
CA GLU A 427 -30.49 30.41 -36.01
C GLU A 427 -30.43 28.90 -35.76
N VAL A 428 -29.23 28.33 -35.70
CA VAL A 428 -29.04 26.89 -35.45
C VAL A 428 -29.40 26.54 -34.00
N LEU A 429 -28.90 27.30 -33.03
CA LEU A 429 -29.11 27.00 -31.61
C LEU A 429 -30.59 27.15 -31.23
N ARG A 430 -31.32 28.12 -31.79
CA ARG A 430 -32.77 28.28 -31.52
C ARG A 430 -33.60 27.05 -31.96
N LYS A 431 -33.18 26.37 -33.02
CA LYS A 431 -33.84 25.16 -33.55
C LYS A 431 -33.35 23.87 -32.88
N THR A 432 -32.33 23.95 -32.03
CA THR A 432 -31.67 22.80 -31.40
C THR A 432 -32.45 22.30 -30.19
N LYS A 433 -32.67 20.99 -30.09
CA LYS A 433 -33.35 20.38 -28.93
C LYS A 433 -32.41 20.39 -27.72
N ASN A 434 -32.96 20.53 -26.51
CA ASN A 434 -32.17 20.61 -25.27
C ASN A 434 -31.18 19.44 -25.07
N ILE A 435 -31.50 18.26 -25.59
CA ILE A 435 -30.63 17.08 -25.49
C ILE A 435 -29.38 17.19 -26.37
N ASP A 436 -29.44 17.96 -27.45
CA ASP A 436 -28.37 18.09 -28.45
C ASP A 436 -27.27 19.04 -27.98
N TYR A 437 -27.53 19.96 -27.04
CA TYR A 437 -26.47 20.80 -26.42
C TYR A 437 -25.42 19.99 -25.65
N LYS A 438 -25.72 18.73 -25.33
CA LYS A 438 -24.79 17.79 -24.69
C LYS A 438 -24.07 16.88 -25.69
N LYS A 439 -24.25 17.10 -26.99
CA LYS A 439 -23.45 16.41 -28.01
C LYS A 439 -22.12 17.13 -28.20
N PRO A 440 -21.06 16.44 -28.66
CA PRO A 440 -19.84 17.08 -29.08
C PRO A 440 -20.13 18.17 -30.12
N LEU A 441 -19.60 19.37 -29.90
CA LEU A 441 -19.73 20.47 -30.84
C LEU A 441 -18.77 20.24 -32.01
N LYS A 442 -19.28 20.41 -33.23
CA LYS A 442 -18.49 20.49 -34.46
C LYS A 442 -18.80 21.82 -35.14
N VAL A 443 -17.77 22.62 -35.42
CA VAL A 443 -17.95 23.90 -36.11
C VAL A 443 -17.44 23.79 -37.54
N ILE A 444 -18.19 24.35 -38.49
CA ILE A 444 -17.86 24.39 -39.91
C ILE A 444 -17.99 25.84 -40.37
N PHE A 445 -16.86 26.45 -40.77
CA PHE A 445 -16.90 27.73 -41.47
C PHE A 445 -17.22 27.49 -42.95
N VAL A 446 -18.23 28.21 -43.46
CA VAL A 446 -18.67 28.05 -44.86
C VAL A 446 -17.52 28.43 -45.81
N GLY A 447 -17.18 27.51 -46.73
CA GLY A 447 -16.12 27.73 -47.72
C GLY A 447 -14.71 27.32 -47.26
N GLU A 448 -14.55 26.72 -46.08
CA GLU A 448 -13.26 26.29 -45.54
C GLU A 448 -13.19 24.77 -45.36
N ASP A 449 -12.25 24.12 -46.05
CA ASP A 449 -11.94 22.69 -45.88
C ASP A 449 -11.03 22.49 -44.65
N ALA A 450 -11.61 22.65 -43.45
CA ALA A 450 -10.90 22.42 -42.19
C ALA A 450 -11.38 21.12 -41.51
N VAL A 451 -10.45 20.23 -41.17
CA VAL A 451 -10.71 19.06 -40.33
C VAL A 451 -10.68 19.49 -38.86
N ASP A 452 -11.83 19.50 -38.20
CA ASP A 452 -11.96 19.95 -36.81
C ASP A 452 -11.29 18.98 -35.81
N ALA A 453 -9.99 19.18 -35.59
CA ALA A 453 -9.21 18.56 -34.51
C ALA A 453 -9.17 19.45 -33.23
N GLY A 454 -10.08 20.43 -33.09
CA GLY A 454 -10.18 21.32 -31.92
C GLY A 454 -9.76 22.77 -32.16
N GLY A 455 -8.95 23.06 -33.19
CA GLY A 455 -8.54 24.43 -33.55
C GLY A 455 -9.72 25.31 -34.01
N VAL A 456 -10.58 24.75 -34.86
CA VAL A 456 -11.76 25.46 -35.42
C VAL A 456 -12.74 25.86 -34.33
N ARG A 457 -12.98 24.98 -33.35
CA ARG A 457 -13.84 25.27 -32.19
C ARG A 457 -13.30 26.41 -31.34
N LYS A 458 -11.99 26.39 -31.04
CA LYS A 458 -11.35 27.45 -30.27
C LYS A 458 -11.46 28.80 -30.97
N GLU A 459 -11.24 28.81 -32.28
CA GLU A 459 -11.39 30.01 -33.10
C GLU A 459 -12.83 30.52 -33.11
N PHE A 460 -13.81 29.64 -33.31
CA PHE A 460 -15.23 29.99 -33.23
C PHE A 460 -15.59 30.66 -31.90
N PHE A 461 -15.21 30.06 -30.77
CA PHE A 461 -15.49 30.65 -29.47
C PHE A 461 -14.81 32.01 -29.29
N LEU A 462 -13.58 32.17 -29.77
CA LEU A 462 -12.88 33.46 -29.71
C LEU A 462 -13.61 34.54 -30.51
N LEU A 463 -14.05 34.22 -31.74
CA LEU A 463 -14.74 35.16 -32.63
C LEU A 463 -16.13 35.53 -32.10
N ILE A 464 -16.93 34.52 -31.72
CA ILE A 464 -18.31 34.77 -31.29
C ILE A 464 -18.35 35.50 -29.95
N MET A 465 -17.44 35.20 -29.02
CA MET A 465 -17.39 35.88 -27.71
C MET A 465 -16.91 37.32 -27.86
N ARG A 466 -15.98 37.59 -28.79
CA ARG A 466 -15.55 38.96 -29.10
C ARG A 466 -16.71 39.81 -29.63
N GLU A 467 -17.55 39.26 -30.50
CA GLU A 467 -18.73 39.99 -31.00
C GLU A 467 -19.82 40.11 -29.92
N LEU A 468 -20.19 39.02 -29.23
CA LEU A 468 -21.29 39.02 -28.26
C LEU A 468 -21.02 39.89 -27.02
N LEU A 469 -19.77 40.04 -26.62
CA LEU A 469 -19.38 40.80 -25.42
C LEU A 469 -18.95 42.23 -25.74
N ASP A 470 -19.01 42.64 -27.01
CA ASP A 470 -18.61 43.98 -27.43
C ASP A 470 -19.57 45.03 -26.83
N PRO A 471 -19.06 45.97 -26.02
CA PRO A 471 -19.87 47.03 -25.42
C PRO A 471 -20.64 47.88 -26.44
N LYS A 472 -20.24 47.91 -27.72
CA LYS A 472 -20.93 48.66 -28.78
C LYS A 472 -22.38 48.24 -28.97
N TYR A 473 -22.74 47.00 -28.62
CA TYR A 473 -24.11 46.49 -28.71
C TYR A 473 -24.95 46.82 -27.46
N GLY A 474 -24.40 47.50 -26.46
CA GLY A 474 -25.16 48.02 -25.32
C GLY A 474 -25.64 46.99 -24.29
N MET A 475 -25.34 45.69 -24.48
CA MET A 475 -25.65 44.64 -23.50
C MET A 475 -24.77 44.73 -22.24
N PHE A 476 -23.52 45.15 -22.42
CA PHE A 476 -22.52 45.24 -21.36
C PHE A 476 -21.87 46.62 -21.33
N ARG A 477 -21.60 47.09 -20.12
CA ARG A 477 -20.79 48.27 -19.85
C ARG A 477 -19.37 47.84 -19.51
N TYR A 478 -18.39 48.48 -20.13
CA TYR A 478 -16.99 48.33 -19.79
C TYR A 478 -16.59 49.27 -18.64
N TYR A 479 -15.82 48.76 -17.69
CA TYR A 479 -15.29 49.49 -16.55
C TYR A 479 -13.76 49.61 -16.72
N GLU A 480 -13.28 50.81 -17.06
CA GLU A 480 -11.87 51.03 -17.39
C GLU A 480 -10.92 50.69 -16.23
N ASP A 481 -11.32 50.99 -14.99
CA ASP A 481 -10.48 50.79 -13.80
C ASP A 481 -10.19 49.32 -13.49
N SER A 482 -11.19 48.44 -13.70
CA SER A 482 -11.07 47.01 -13.44
C SER A 482 -10.78 46.19 -14.70
N ARG A 483 -10.94 46.79 -15.89
CA ARG A 483 -10.92 46.13 -17.20
C ARG A 483 -11.96 45.01 -17.33
N LEU A 484 -13.03 45.10 -16.55
CA LEU A 484 -14.12 44.14 -16.54
C LEU A 484 -15.35 44.69 -17.25
N ILE A 485 -16.23 43.79 -17.68
CA ILE A 485 -17.55 44.09 -18.21
C ILE A 485 -18.63 43.68 -17.21
N TRP A 486 -19.73 44.43 -17.19
CA TRP A 486 -20.93 44.08 -16.44
C TRP A 486 -22.20 44.43 -17.21
N PHE A 487 -23.30 43.76 -16.89
CA PHE A 487 -24.60 43.97 -17.52
C PHE A 487 -25.00 45.45 -17.46
N SER A 488 -25.39 46.01 -18.62
CA SER A 488 -25.93 47.35 -18.70
C SER A 488 -27.31 47.41 -18.03
N ASP A 489 -27.59 48.48 -17.29
CA ASP A 489 -28.90 48.78 -16.72
C ASP A 489 -29.89 49.28 -17.78
N LYS A 490 -29.38 49.71 -18.93
CA LYS A 490 -30.14 50.20 -20.09
C LYS A 490 -29.69 49.45 -21.33
N THR A 491 -30.36 48.34 -21.62
CA THR A 491 -30.16 47.56 -22.84
C THR A 491 -31.42 47.66 -23.70
N PHE A 492 -31.24 47.83 -25.02
CA PHE A 492 -32.31 47.75 -26.00
C PHE A 492 -32.43 46.34 -26.61
N GLU A 493 -31.53 45.43 -26.22
CA GLU A 493 -31.47 44.05 -26.72
C GLU A 493 -32.40 43.11 -25.96
N ASP A 494 -32.94 42.13 -26.69
CA ASP A 494 -33.88 41.13 -26.18
C ASP A 494 -33.22 40.05 -25.29
N SER A 495 -34.04 39.36 -24.50
CA SER A 495 -33.61 38.25 -23.64
C SER A 495 -32.93 37.10 -24.39
N ASP A 496 -33.21 36.97 -25.69
CA ASP A 496 -32.70 35.90 -26.55
C ASP A 496 -31.17 35.97 -26.72
N LEU A 497 -30.59 37.17 -26.78
CA LEU A 497 -29.14 37.35 -26.87
C LEU A 497 -28.43 37.00 -25.55
N PHE A 498 -29.02 37.36 -24.41
CA PHE A 498 -28.50 36.94 -23.11
C PHE A 498 -28.58 35.42 -22.93
N HIS A 499 -29.67 34.81 -23.42
CA HIS A 499 -29.81 33.36 -23.44
C HIS A 499 -28.74 32.70 -24.33
N LEU A 500 -28.51 33.25 -25.53
CA LEU A 500 -27.47 32.79 -26.45
C LEU A 500 -26.08 32.84 -25.79
N ILE A 501 -25.71 33.95 -25.13
CA ILE A 501 -24.44 34.05 -24.40
C ILE A 501 -24.34 32.95 -23.33
N GLY A 502 -25.42 32.69 -22.60
CA GLY A 502 -25.48 31.61 -21.63
C GLY A 502 -25.26 30.23 -22.26
N VAL A 503 -25.90 29.96 -23.41
CA VAL A 503 -25.74 28.72 -24.18
C VAL A 503 -24.31 28.58 -24.70
N ILE A 504 -23.72 29.62 -25.28
CA ILE A 504 -22.34 29.62 -25.78
C ILE A 504 -21.34 29.37 -24.65
N CYS A 505 -21.49 30.02 -23.49
CA CYS A 505 -20.70 29.74 -22.30
C CYS A 505 -20.84 28.27 -21.84
N GLY A 506 -22.06 27.74 -21.84
CA GLY A 506 -22.33 26.33 -21.51
C GLY A 506 -21.67 25.37 -22.50
N LEU A 507 -21.72 25.67 -23.79
CA LEU A 507 -21.07 24.89 -24.85
C LEU A 507 -19.54 24.92 -24.72
N ALA A 508 -18.95 26.07 -24.39
CA ALA A 508 -17.52 26.19 -24.14
C ALA A 508 -17.06 25.30 -22.99
N ILE A 509 -17.79 25.32 -21.87
CA ILE A 509 -17.54 24.46 -20.70
C ILE A 509 -17.67 22.98 -21.08
N TYR A 510 -18.77 22.60 -21.74
CA TYR A 510 -19.04 21.21 -22.09
C TYR A 510 -18.04 20.63 -23.08
N ASN A 511 -17.46 21.48 -23.94
CA ASN A 511 -16.44 21.09 -24.92
C ASN A 511 -15.01 21.38 -24.45
N PHE A 512 -14.80 21.61 -23.15
CA PHE A 512 -13.48 21.85 -22.53
C PHE A 512 -12.66 22.94 -23.24
N THR A 513 -13.32 23.96 -23.77
CA THR A 513 -12.67 25.06 -24.46
C THR A 513 -12.57 26.27 -23.53
N ILE A 514 -11.33 26.68 -23.23
CA ILE A 514 -11.06 27.85 -22.41
C ILE A 514 -11.43 29.10 -23.23
N VAL A 515 -12.35 29.89 -22.68
CA VAL A 515 -12.78 31.19 -23.22
C VAL A 515 -12.42 32.28 -22.23
N ASP A 516 -11.97 33.42 -22.74
CA ASP A 516 -11.59 34.57 -21.93
C ASP A 516 -12.82 35.43 -21.64
N LEU A 517 -13.27 35.39 -20.37
CA LEU A 517 -14.47 36.06 -19.89
C LEU A 517 -14.09 37.13 -18.88
N HIS A 518 -14.21 38.39 -19.29
CA HIS A 518 -13.84 39.55 -18.49
C HIS A 518 -14.96 39.97 -17.50
N PHE A 519 -15.60 39.01 -16.83
CA PHE A 519 -16.63 39.28 -15.83
C PHE A 519 -16.06 39.18 -14.40
N PRO A 520 -16.56 39.98 -13.44
CA PRO A 520 -16.17 39.86 -12.03
C PRO A 520 -16.69 38.55 -11.41
N LEU A 521 -16.09 38.15 -10.26
CA LEU A 521 -16.50 36.97 -9.47
C LEU A 521 -17.98 36.98 -9.08
N ALA A 522 -18.58 38.18 -8.98
CA ALA A 522 -20.02 38.37 -8.76
C ALA A 522 -20.90 37.54 -9.71
N LEU A 523 -20.54 37.46 -11.00
CA LEU A 523 -21.33 36.73 -12.00
C LEU A 523 -21.36 35.24 -11.68
N TYR A 524 -20.18 34.65 -11.45
CA TYR A 524 -20.05 33.23 -11.17
C TYR A 524 -20.71 32.86 -9.84
N LYS A 525 -20.65 33.73 -8.83
CA LYS A 525 -21.42 33.57 -7.58
C LYS A 525 -22.93 33.55 -7.87
N LYS A 526 -23.44 34.47 -8.69
CA LYS A 526 -24.86 34.47 -9.10
C LYS A 526 -25.26 33.18 -9.82
N LEU A 527 -24.45 32.67 -10.75
CA LEU A 527 -24.69 31.40 -11.45
C LEU A 527 -24.74 30.21 -10.48
N LEU A 528 -23.90 30.22 -9.44
CA LEU A 528 -23.87 29.23 -8.37
C LEU A 528 -24.92 29.46 -7.27
N LYS A 529 -25.85 30.41 -7.45
CA LYS A 529 -26.87 30.81 -6.46
C LYS A 529 -26.27 31.25 -5.10
N LYS A 530 -25.06 31.82 -5.11
CA LYS A 530 -24.40 32.44 -3.94
C LYS A 530 -24.64 33.96 -3.96
N LYS A 531 -24.81 34.56 -2.78
CA LYS A 531 -24.98 36.02 -2.63
C LYS A 531 -23.63 36.73 -2.87
N PRO A 532 -23.56 37.74 -3.75
CA PRO A 532 -22.38 38.60 -3.88
C PRO A 532 -22.11 39.38 -2.59
N SER A 533 -20.84 39.68 -2.33
CA SER A 533 -20.36 40.47 -1.19
C SER A 533 -19.89 41.86 -1.62
N LEU A 534 -19.58 42.71 -0.64
CA LEU A 534 -18.99 44.04 -0.90
C LEU A 534 -17.63 43.95 -1.62
N ASP A 535 -16.88 42.87 -1.42
CA ASP A 535 -15.60 42.67 -2.11
C ASP A 535 -15.78 42.42 -3.60
N ASP A 536 -16.88 41.79 -4.01
CA ASP A 536 -17.22 41.63 -5.44
C ASP A 536 -17.54 42.98 -6.10
N LEU A 537 -18.10 43.92 -5.34
CA LEU A 537 -18.31 45.30 -5.82
C LEU A 537 -16.98 46.05 -5.95
N LYS A 538 -16.02 45.83 -5.03
CA LYS A 538 -14.67 46.41 -5.13
C LYS A 538 -13.89 45.88 -6.33
N GLU A 539 -14.10 44.62 -6.70
CA GLU A 539 -13.50 44.03 -7.90
C GLU A 539 -14.00 44.74 -9.17
N LEU A 540 -15.31 44.94 -9.28
CA LEU A 540 -15.89 45.59 -10.47
C LEU A 540 -15.65 47.11 -10.48
N MET A 541 -15.88 47.79 -9.36
CA MET A 541 -15.79 49.25 -9.19
C MET A 541 -14.94 49.60 -7.96
N PRO A 542 -13.60 49.61 -8.08
CA PRO A 542 -12.70 49.84 -6.95
C PRO A 542 -12.99 51.14 -6.18
N ASP A 543 -13.31 52.23 -6.88
CA ASP A 543 -13.55 53.54 -6.26
C ASP A 543 -14.88 53.62 -5.49
N VAL A 544 -15.95 53.08 -6.07
CA VAL A 544 -17.25 53.01 -5.40
C VAL A 544 -17.19 52.08 -4.20
N GLY A 545 -16.54 50.92 -4.34
CA GLY A 545 -16.33 49.99 -3.23
C GLY A 545 -15.57 50.61 -2.06
N ARG A 546 -14.59 51.50 -2.33
CA ARG A 546 -13.86 52.26 -1.29
C ARG A 546 -14.74 53.33 -0.62
N LEU A 547 -15.61 54.00 -1.36
CA LEU A 547 -16.50 55.04 -0.83
C LEU A 547 -17.62 54.47 0.06
N VAL A 548 -18.18 53.31 -0.28
CA VAL A 548 -19.21 52.64 0.53
C VAL A 548 -18.66 52.23 1.90
N VAL A 549 -17.39 51.80 1.98
CA VAL A 549 -16.71 51.50 3.25
C VAL A 549 -16.49 52.76 4.11
N LYS A 550 -16.27 53.92 3.48
CA LYS A 550 -16.12 55.20 4.19
C LYS A 550 -17.47 55.77 4.68
N GLY A 551 -18.54 55.62 3.90
CA GLY A 551 -19.89 56.08 4.27
C GLY A 551 -20.53 55.32 5.43
N GLY A 552 -20.22 54.01 5.58
CA GLY A 552 -20.73 53.18 6.68
C GLY A 552 -20.12 53.48 8.06
N LYS A 553 -19.07 54.31 8.13
CA LYS A 553 -18.45 54.78 9.39
C LYS A 553 -18.86 56.20 9.78
N GLY A 554 -19.81 56.82 9.06
CA GLY A 554 -20.21 58.22 9.24
C GLY A 554 -21.65 58.48 9.71
N GLY A 555 -22.43 57.44 10.03
CA GLY A 555 -23.76 57.58 10.63
C GLY A 555 -23.74 57.05 12.06
N VAL A 556 -23.73 57.99 13.01
CA VAL A 556 -23.93 57.77 14.46
C VAL A 556 -25.36 57.32 14.73
#